data_AF-A0A7S2JPB0-F1
#
_entry.id   AF-A0A7S2JPB0-F1
#
_cell.length_a   1.000
_cell.length_b   1.000
_cell.length_c   1.000
_cell.angle_alpha   90.00
_cell.angle_beta   90.00
_cell.angle_gamma   90.00
#
_symmetry.space_group_name_H-M   'P 1'
#
loop_
_entity.id
_entity.type
_entity.pdbx_description
1 polymer ?
#
loop_
_entity_poly.entity_id
_entity_poly.type
_entity_poly.pdbx_seq_one_letter_code
_entity_poly.pdbx_strand_id
1 'polypeptide(L)'
;CEYVLRRELQASEPKARALKETEDKFWAAKLVAVEDGGLPPAPNLPMAVGTSGGDAQGLSRSSAKLGKEEWTRFKAQCCRLSLTPTVGLLAAYASVLATYSTKHFTMTMANFSREAGAEQIVGQLADVMCIEVDFREECSFEEAALRLAREVWTVMDHSSFTSGIDVMSALN
;
A
#
# COMPACT_ATOMS: atom_id res chain seq x y z
N CYS A 1 10.49 27.05 5.46
CA CYS A 1 9.75 26.69 6.70
C CYS A 1 10.72 25.89 7.58
N GLU A 2 10.79 26.15 8.89
CA GLU A 2 11.77 25.50 9.79
C GLU A 2 11.70 23.97 9.73
N TYR A 3 10.50 23.41 9.56
CA TYR A 3 10.29 21.97 9.34
C TYR A 3 11.00 21.45 8.07
N VAL A 4 10.87 22.15 6.94
CA VAL A 4 11.50 21.75 5.67
C VAL A 4 13.02 21.79 5.78
N LEU A 5 13.57 22.83 6.40
CA LEU A 5 15.02 22.94 6.63
C LEU A 5 15.53 21.86 7.58
N ARG A 6 14.77 21.53 8.63
CA ARG A 6 15.11 20.44 9.55
C ARG A 6 15.10 19.07 8.85
N ARG A 7 14.11 18.83 7.98
CA ARG A 7 14.01 17.63 7.16
C ARG A 7 15.18 17.50 6.19
N GLU A 8 15.57 18.58 5.51
CA GLU A 8 16.75 18.62 4.63
C GLU A 8 18.05 18.37 5.39
N LEU A 9 18.21 18.97 6.58
CA LEU A 9 19.37 18.75 7.44
C LEU A 9 19.46 17.30 7.93
N GLN A 10 18.34 16.71 8.36
CA GLN A 10 18.27 15.31 8.77
C GLN A 10 18.56 14.35 7.60
N ALA A 11 18.07 14.66 6.40
CA ALA A 11 18.37 13.88 5.20
C ALA A 11 19.87 13.88 4.83
N SER A 12 20.62 14.89 5.25
CA SER A 12 22.08 14.99 5.02
C SER A 12 22.94 14.19 6.01
N GLU A 13 22.35 13.67 7.09
CA GLU A 13 23.09 12.89 8.09
C GLU A 13 23.58 11.54 7.51
N PRO A 14 24.75 11.02 7.94
CA PRO A 14 25.29 9.76 7.43
C PRO A 14 24.33 8.58 7.57
N LYS A 15 23.55 8.55 8.65
CA LYS A 15 22.54 7.52 8.89
C LYS A 15 21.37 7.60 7.90
N ALA A 16 20.89 8.81 7.62
CA ALA A 16 19.83 9.04 6.64
C ALA A 16 20.28 8.68 5.22
N ARG A 17 21.52 9.01 4.86
CA ARG A 17 22.11 8.62 3.58
C ARG A 17 22.19 7.11 3.42
N ALA A 18 22.65 6.38 4.44
CA ALA A 18 22.73 4.92 4.40
C ALA A 18 21.33 4.27 4.29
N LEU A 19 20.33 4.82 4.98
CA LEU A 19 18.94 4.38 4.87
C LEU A 19 18.41 4.63 3.45
N LYS A 20 18.61 5.83 2.90
CA LYS A 20 18.23 6.17 1.52
C LYS A 20 18.89 5.24 0.50
N GLU A 21 20.19 4.95 0.63
CA GLU A 21 20.88 4.03 -0.29
C GLU A 21 20.33 2.60 -0.21
N THR A 22 19.84 2.17 0.97
CA THR A 22 19.18 0.87 1.14
C THR A 22 17.80 0.86 0.49
N GLU A 23 17.05 1.94 0.66
CA GLU A 23 15.73 2.15 0.06
C GLU A 23 15.77 2.25 -1.47
N ASP A 24 16.72 3.03 -2.01
CA ASP A 24 16.95 3.15 -3.45
C ASP A 24 17.25 1.76 -4.06
N LYS A 25 18.05 0.93 -3.38
CA LYS A 25 18.35 -0.45 -3.84
C LYS A 25 17.14 -1.37 -3.80
N PHE A 26 16.33 -1.28 -2.73
CA PHE A 26 15.10 -2.04 -2.61
C PHE A 26 14.15 -1.74 -3.78
N TRP A 27 13.89 -0.46 -4.04
CA TRP A 27 12.99 -0.05 -5.13
C TRP A 27 13.59 -0.33 -6.50
N ALA A 28 14.90 -0.16 -6.70
CA ALA A 28 15.56 -0.54 -7.96
C ALA A 28 15.41 -2.04 -8.27
N ALA A 29 15.45 -2.91 -7.25
CA ALA A 29 15.21 -4.34 -7.42
C ALA A 29 13.74 -4.66 -7.73
N LYS A 30 12.81 -3.86 -7.20
CA LYS A 30 11.35 -4.08 -7.34
C LYS A 30 10.74 -3.44 -8.59
N LEU A 31 11.38 -2.41 -9.15
CA LEU A 31 10.94 -1.67 -10.34
C LEU A 31 11.60 -2.18 -11.64
N VAL A 32 12.04 -3.44 -11.65
CA VAL A 32 12.44 -4.12 -12.88
C VAL A 32 11.21 -4.52 -13.70
N ALA A 33 11.39 -5.12 -14.88
CA ALA A 33 10.28 -5.61 -15.69
C ALA A 33 9.49 -6.69 -14.94
N VAL A 34 8.18 -6.80 -15.17
CA VAL A 34 7.30 -7.75 -14.46
C VAL A 34 7.75 -9.21 -14.71
N GLU A 35 8.23 -9.51 -15.92
CA GLU A 35 8.83 -10.81 -16.27
C GLU A 35 10.08 -11.14 -15.45
N ASP A 36 10.81 -10.13 -14.97
CA ASP A 36 12.02 -10.26 -14.15
C ASP A 36 11.71 -10.22 -12.64
N GLY A 37 10.42 -10.29 -12.26
CA GLY A 37 9.96 -10.21 -10.86
C GLY A 37 9.66 -8.79 -10.39
N GLY A 38 9.46 -7.86 -11.31
CA GLY A 38 9.06 -6.50 -11.02
C GLY A 38 7.62 -6.34 -10.53
N LEU A 39 7.34 -5.15 -10.01
CA LEU A 39 6.05 -4.79 -9.45
C LEU A 39 4.94 -4.86 -10.53
N PRO A 40 3.86 -5.62 -10.32
CA PRO A 40 2.81 -5.80 -11.32
C PRO A 40 1.95 -4.52 -11.50
N PRO A 41 1.19 -4.41 -12.61
CA PRO A 41 0.25 -3.30 -12.78
C PRO A 41 -0.91 -3.36 -11.78
N ALA A 42 -1.76 -2.32 -11.81
CA ALA A 42 -3.01 -2.29 -11.07
C ALA A 42 -3.96 -3.45 -11.48
N PRO A 43 -4.87 -3.89 -10.60
CA PRO A 43 -5.79 -4.99 -10.91
C PRO A 43 -6.69 -4.62 -12.11
N ASN A 44 -6.73 -5.50 -13.11
CA ASN A 44 -7.59 -5.34 -14.28
C ASN A 44 -9.03 -5.76 -13.94
N LEU A 45 -9.86 -4.81 -13.52
CA LEU A 45 -11.25 -5.06 -13.12
C LEU A 45 -12.22 -4.96 -14.32
N PRO A 46 -13.28 -5.80 -14.36
CA PRO A 46 -14.28 -5.72 -15.41
C PRO A 46 -15.07 -4.42 -15.31
N MET A 47 -15.11 -3.68 -16.42
CA MET A 47 -15.91 -2.46 -16.55
C MET A 47 -17.34 -2.81 -16.95
N ALA A 48 -18.32 -2.07 -16.42
CA ALA A 48 -19.70 -2.21 -16.87
C ALA A 48 -19.83 -1.83 -18.35
N VAL A 49 -20.58 -2.63 -19.12
CA VAL A 49 -20.77 -2.43 -20.56
C VAL A 49 -21.37 -1.03 -20.82
N GLY A 50 -20.76 -0.26 -21.73
CA GLY A 50 -21.20 1.09 -22.07
C GLY A 50 -20.53 2.23 -21.29
N THR A 51 -19.57 1.93 -20.41
CA THR A 51 -18.76 2.95 -19.70
C THR A 51 -17.51 3.38 -20.47
N SER A 52 -17.20 2.72 -21.59
CA SER A 52 -16.13 3.08 -22.51
C SER A 52 -16.56 4.25 -23.41
N GLY A 53 -16.71 5.44 -22.84
CA GLY A 53 -17.10 6.62 -23.60
C GLY A 53 -17.44 7.81 -22.73
N GLY A 54 -16.42 8.60 -22.40
CA GLY A 54 -16.41 10.07 -22.32
C GLY A 54 -17.32 10.83 -21.36
N ASP A 55 -18.51 10.33 -21.04
CA ASP A 55 -19.46 11.00 -20.16
C ASP A 55 -19.21 10.48 -18.75
N ALA A 56 -18.61 11.35 -17.93
CA ALA A 56 -18.35 11.10 -16.52
C ALA A 56 -19.65 10.69 -15.80
N GLN A 57 -19.92 9.39 -15.75
CA GLN A 57 -20.92 8.82 -14.86
C GLN A 57 -20.52 9.25 -13.46
N GLY A 58 -21.41 9.98 -12.79
CA GLY A 58 -21.12 10.60 -11.51
C GLY A 58 -20.54 9.61 -10.51
N LEU A 59 -19.51 10.02 -9.78
CA LEU A 59 -18.99 9.23 -8.66
C LEU A 59 -20.08 9.08 -7.61
N SER A 60 -20.41 7.84 -7.26
CA SER A 60 -21.31 7.54 -6.15
C SER A 60 -20.57 6.78 -5.06
N ARG A 61 -20.90 7.06 -3.79
CA ARG A 61 -20.28 6.41 -2.64
C ARG A 61 -21.18 5.30 -2.13
N SER A 62 -20.77 4.06 -2.34
CA SER A 62 -21.33 2.93 -1.59
C SER A 62 -20.72 2.90 -0.18
N SER A 63 -21.53 2.59 0.82
CA SER A 63 -21.06 2.46 2.20
C SER A 63 -21.72 1.26 2.88
N ALA A 64 -20.94 0.58 3.70
CA ALA A 64 -21.38 -0.54 4.52
C ALA A 64 -20.76 -0.40 5.92
N LYS A 65 -21.39 -1.03 6.92
CA LYS A 65 -20.92 -0.99 8.31
C LYS A 65 -21.03 -2.39 8.91
N LEU A 66 -19.94 -2.85 9.51
CA LEU A 66 -19.95 -4.07 10.33
C LEU A 66 -20.63 -3.79 11.66
N GLY A 67 -21.47 -4.72 12.10
CA GLY A 67 -22.05 -4.71 13.44
C GLY A 67 -20.96 -4.78 14.52
N LYS A 68 -21.28 -4.32 15.73
CA LYS A 68 -20.32 -4.31 16.85
C LYS A 68 -19.75 -5.71 17.14
N GLU A 69 -20.60 -6.73 17.10
CA GLU A 69 -20.20 -8.11 17.35
C GLU A 69 -19.30 -8.65 16.25
N GLU A 70 -19.66 -8.44 14.99
CA GLU A 70 -18.86 -8.83 13.82
C GLU A 70 -17.49 -8.18 13.85
N TRP A 71 -17.44 -6.87 14.12
CA TRP A 71 -16.17 -6.14 14.24
C TRP A 71 -15.32 -6.64 15.41
N THR A 72 -15.94 -6.98 16.54
CA THR A 72 -15.22 -7.53 17.70
C THR A 72 -14.63 -8.89 17.37
N ARG A 73 -15.40 -9.77 16.72
CA ARG A 73 -14.92 -11.08 16.28
C ARG A 73 -13.80 -10.94 15.25
N PHE A 74 -13.97 -10.06 14.27
CA PHE A 74 -12.95 -9.78 13.26
C PHE A 74 -11.62 -9.34 13.90
N LYS A 75 -11.64 -8.35 14.81
CA LYS A 75 -10.43 -7.92 15.52
C LYS A 75 -9.79 -9.04 16.34
N ALA A 76 -10.58 -9.89 16.98
CA ALA A 76 -10.07 -11.03 17.73
C ALA A 76 -9.37 -12.04 16.81
N GLN A 77 -9.90 -12.29 15.62
CA GLN A 77 -9.26 -13.15 14.60
C GLN A 77 -7.95 -12.55 14.09
N CYS A 78 -7.95 -11.25 13.75
CA CYS A 78 -6.71 -10.56 13.36
C CYS A 78 -5.64 -10.68 14.46
N CYS A 79 -6.01 -10.43 15.72
CA CYS A 79 -5.09 -10.54 16.85
C CYS A 79 -4.51 -11.96 16.99
N ARG A 80 -5.35 -13.00 16.86
CA ARG A 80 -4.93 -14.41 16.92
C ARG A 80 -3.91 -14.75 15.83
N LEU A 81 -4.03 -14.13 14.66
CA LEU A 81 -3.13 -14.29 13.52
C LEU A 81 -1.96 -13.30 13.53
N SER A 82 -1.76 -12.50 14.59
CA SER A 82 -0.76 -11.43 14.66
C SER A 82 -0.88 -10.39 13.53
N LEU A 83 -2.10 -10.16 13.05
CA LEU A 83 -2.44 -9.14 12.06
C LEU A 83 -3.06 -7.92 12.74
N THR A 84 -2.78 -6.74 12.19
CA THR A 84 -3.58 -5.55 12.53
C THR A 84 -4.95 -5.64 11.84
N PRO A 85 -6.01 -5.03 12.40
CA PRO A 85 -7.31 -4.98 11.73
C PRO A 85 -7.23 -4.33 10.33
N THR A 86 -6.33 -3.36 10.14
CA THR A 86 -6.09 -2.71 8.84
C THR A 86 -5.59 -3.71 7.80
N VAL A 87 -4.56 -4.51 8.13
CA VAL A 87 -4.02 -5.52 7.21
C VAL A 87 -5.03 -6.64 6.98
N GLY A 88 -5.81 -7.03 8.00
CA GLY A 88 -6.90 -8.00 7.82
C GLY A 88 -7.95 -7.52 6.81
N LEU A 89 -8.34 -6.24 6.87
CA LEU A 89 -9.28 -5.65 5.92
C LEU A 89 -8.65 -5.52 4.52
N LEU A 90 -7.37 -5.14 4.46
CA LEU A 90 -6.62 -5.08 3.21
C LEU A 90 -6.57 -6.45 2.52
N ALA A 91 -6.28 -7.52 3.26
CA ALA A 91 -6.24 -8.88 2.73
C ALA A 91 -7.62 -9.35 2.24
N ALA A 92 -8.68 -9.03 2.98
CA ALA A 92 -10.05 -9.32 2.55
C ALA A 92 -10.40 -8.56 1.25
N TYR A 93 -10.04 -7.27 1.17
CA TYR A 93 -10.28 -6.46 -0.02
C TYR A 93 -9.47 -6.96 -1.23
N ALA A 94 -8.19 -7.26 -1.05
CA ALA A 94 -7.32 -7.86 -2.06
C ALA A 94 -7.87 -9.21 -2.58
N SER A 95 -8.40 -10.04 -1.69
CA SER A 95 -8.99 -11.34 -2.07
C SER A 95 -10.23 -11.17 -2.94
N VAL A 96 -11.06 -10.16 -2.66
CA VAL A 96 -12.20 -9.82 -3.52
C VAL A 96 -11.71 -9.32 -4.88
N LEU A 97 -10.72 -8.42 -4.92
CA LEU A 97 -10.15 -7.94 -6.19
C LEU A 97 -9.56 -9.08 -7.02
N ALA A 98 -8.87 -10.03 -6.40
CA ALA A 98 -8.30 -11.20 -7.06
C ALA A 98 -9.38 -12.15 -7.62
N THR A 99 -10.62 -12.08 -7.13
CA THR A 99 -11.76 -12.83 -7.70
C THR A 99 -12.23 -12.25 -9.04
N TYR A 100 -12.01 -10.95 -9.26
CA TYR A 100 -12.45 -10.22 -10.46
C TYR A 100 -11.30 -9.75 -11.35
N SER A 101 -10.04 -10.07 -11.02
CA SER A 101 -8.85 -9.67 -11.77
C SER A 101 -7.80 -10.78 -11.75
N THR A 102 -6.55 -10.46 -12.10
CA THR A 102 -5.42 -11.37 -11.92
C THR A 102 -5.17 -11.62 -10.42
N LYS A 103 -4.43 -12.69 -10.09
CA LYS A 103 -3.99 -12.95 -8.71
C LYS A 103 -2.68 -12.23 -8.32
N HIS A 104 -2.11 -11.44 -9.24
CA HIS A 104 -0.87 -10.66 -9.03
C HIS A 104 -1.08 -9.24 -9.56
N PHE A 105 -1.05 -8.26 -8.65
CA PHE A 105 -1.36 -6.85 -8.94
C PHE A 105 -0.88 -5.92 -7.82
N THR A 106 -0.86 -4.62 -8.10
CA THR A 106 -0.46 -3.57 -7.13
C THR A 106 -1.67 -2.82 -6.59
N MET A 107 -1.68 -2.58 -5.28
CA MET A 107 -2.66 -1.74 -4.58
C MET A 107 -1.99 -0.52 -3.96
N THR A 108 -2.70 0.61 -3.93
CA THR A 108 -2.26 1.77 -3.16
C THR A 108 -2.87 1.74 -1.75
N MET A 109 -2.05 2.04 -0.75
CA MET A 109 -2.49 2.22 0.63
C MET A 109 -2.03 3.58 1.13
N ALA A 110 -2.94 4.35 1.74
CA ALA A 110 -2.58 5.63 2.33
C ALA A 110 -1.58 5.44 3.48
N ASN A 111 -0.49 6.19 3.43
CA ASN A 111 0.54 6.24 4.45
C ASN A 111 0.42 7.57 5.20
N PHE A 112 0.16 7.48 6.50
CA PHE A 112 0.08 8.65 7.38
C PHE A 112 1.26 8.69 8.35
N SER A 113 2.40 8.10 7.98
CA SER A 113 3.62 8.19 8.77
C SER A 113 4.02 9.66 8.89
N ARG A 114 3.91 10.20 10.11
CA ARG A 114 4.33 11.56 10.43
C ARG A 114 5.72 11.48 11.04
N GLU A 115 6.64 12.26 10.49
CA GLU A 115 7.93 12.50 11.12
C GLU A 115 7.74 13.12 12.51
N ALA A 116 8.58 12.74 13.46
CA ALA A 116 8.55 13.32 14.80
C ALA A 116 8.75 14.84 14.74
N GLY A 117 7.89 15.61 15.40
CA GLY A 117 7.88 17.07 15.34
C GLY A 117 6.91 17.67 14.32
N ALA A 118 6.19 16.85 13.55
CA ALA A 118 5.15 17.29 12.62
C ALA A 118 3.73 17.32 13.24
N GLU A 119 3.59 17.11 14.56
CA GLU A 119 2.30 16.97 15.24
C GLU A 119 1.47 18.25 15.20
N GLN A 120 2.13 19.41 15.19
CA GLN A 120 1.50 20.74 15.18
C GLN A 120 1.45 21.36 13.77
N ILE A 121 1.83 20.61 12.74
CA ILE A 121 1.85 21.11 11.36
C ILE A 121 0.50 20.85 10.69
N VAL A 122 -0.09 21.93 10.18
CA VAL A 122 -1.24 21.86 9.27
C VAL A 122 -0.71 21.92 7.83
N GLY A 123 -0.90 20.84 7.08
CA GLY A 123 -0.45 20.72 5.70
C GLY A 123 -0.72 19.33 5.12
N GLN A 124 -0.37 19.14 3.85
CA GLN A 124 -0.40 17.81 3.23
C GLN A 124 0.80 17.00 3.72
N LEU A 125 0.51 16.00 4.56
CA LEU A 125 1.48 15.05 5.11
C LEU A 125 1.09 13.60 4.80
N ALA A 126 -0.02 13.39 4.09
CA ALA A 126 -0.42 12.07 3.64
C ALA A 126 0.41 11.71 2.41
N ASP A 127 0.96 10.51 2.43
CA ASP A 127 1.59 9.86 1.29
C ASP A 127 0.78 8.60 0.94
N VAL A 128 1.18 7.90 -0.10
CA VAL A 128 0.67 6.60 -0.51
C VAL A 128 1.84 5.63 -0.63
N MET A 129 1.58 4.35 -0.41
CA MET A 129 2.52 3.26 -0.63
C MET A 129 1.94 2.28 -1.65
N CYS A 130 2.78 1.74 -2.52
CA CYS A 130 2.41 0.71 -3.47
C CYS A 130 2.71 -0.67 -2.87
N ILE A 131 1.65 -1.42 -2.59
CA ILE A 131 1.69 -2.74 -1.98
C ILE A 131 1.49 -3.78 -3.07
N GLU A 132 2.43 -4.69 -3.18
CA GLU A 132 2.30 -5.83 -4.07
C GLU A 132 1.36 -6.88 -3.47
N VAL A 133 0.43 -7.36 -4.27
CA VAL A 133 -0.41 -8.51 -3.93
C VAL A 133 -0.03 -9.65 -4.84
N ASP A 134 0.53 -10.72 -4.27
CA ASP A 134 0.78 -11.97 -4.98
C ASP A 134 0.06 -13.14 -4.30
N PHE A 135 -1.09 -13.49 -4.86
CA PHE A 135 -1.93 -14.62 -4.47
C PHE A 135 -1.89 -15.76 -5.50
N ARG A 136 -0.85 -15.83 -6.34
CA ARG A 136 -0.71 -16.91 -7.35
C ARG A 136 -0.52 -18.28 -6.71
N GLU A 137 0.10 -18.34 -5.53
CA GLU A 137 0.24 -19.58 -4.78
C GLU A 137 -1.08 -20.00 -4.11
N GLU A 138 -1.50 -21.24 -4.33
CA GLU A 138 -2.64 -21.84 -3.66
C GLU A 138 -2.30 -22.06 -2.17
N CYS A 139 -2.86 -21.22 -1.31
CA CYS A 139 -2.69 -21.26 0.13
C CYS A 139 -3.98 -20.86 0.84
N SER A 140 -4.02 -21.01 2.16
CA SER A 140 -5.14 -20.52 2.95
C SER A 140 -5.21 -18.99 2.94
N PHE A 141 -6.39 -18.43 3.19
CA PHE A 141 -6.55 -16.98 3.36
C PHE A 141 -5.62 -16.42 4.44
N GLU A 142 -5.40 -17.18 5.53
CA GLU A 142 -4.55 -16.77 6.64
C GLU A 142 -3.08 -16.64 6.21
N GLU A 143 -2.59 -17.58 5.42
CA GLU A 143 -1.23 -17.53 4.87
C GLU A 143 -1.06 -16.38 3.87
N ALA A 144 -2.03 -16.16 3.00
CA ALA A 144 -2.06 -15.04 2.07
C ALA A 144 -2.07 -13.69 2.81
N ALA A 145 -2.89 -13.56 3.86
CA ALA A 145 -2.95 -12.36 4.69
C ALA A 145 -1.64 -12.09 5.44
N LEU A 146 -0.97 -13.13 5.93
CA LEU A 146 0.35 -13.01 6.57
C LEU A 146 1.46 -12.62 5.60
N ARG A 147 1.40 -13.10 4.35
CA ARG A 147 2.32 -12.67 3.27
C ARG A 147 2.12 -11.19 2.95
N LEU A 148 0.87 -10.78 2.75
CA LEU A 148 0.52 -9.39 2.51
C LEU A 148 0.91 -8.49 3.69
N ALA A 149 0.80 -8.98 4.92
CA ALA A 149 1.27 -8.26 6.10
C ALA A 149 2.78 -7.98 6.03
N ARG A 150 3.59 -9.00 5.71
CA ARG A 150 5.04 -8.84 5.56
C ARG A 150 5.38 -7.83 4.47
N GLU A 151 4.67 -7.89 3.34
CA GLU A 151 4.85 -6.94 2.25
C GLU A 151 4.54 -5.50 2.69
N VAL A 152 3.43 -5.29 3.41
CA VAL A 152 3.10 -3.97 3.99
C VAL A 152 4.20 -3.47 4.92
N TRP A 153 4.74 -4.32 5.79
CA TRP A 153 5.84 -3.94 6.69
C TRP A 153 7.12 -3.62 5.93
N THR A 154 7.48 -4.46 4.95
CA THR A 154 8.66 -4.24 4.12
C THR A 154 8.56 -2.94 3.34
N VAL A 155 7.41 -2.62 2.73
CA VAL A 155 7.22 -1.35 2.02
C VAL A 155 7.26 -0.17 2.98
N MET A 156 6.69 -0.30 4.18
CA MET A 156 6.73 0.75 5.21
C MET A 156 8.14 1.04 5.71
N ASP A 157 9.00 0.02 5.84
CA ASP A 157 10.42 0.18 6.19
C ASP A 157 11.23 0.91 5.09
N HIS A 158 10.67 0.98 3.86
CA HIS A 158 11.28 1.57 2.67
C HIS A 158 10.44 2.72 2.09
N SER A 159 9.71 3.45 2.94
CA SER A 159 8.87 4.59 2.56
C SER A 159 9.33 5.91 3.18
N SER A 160 10.62 6.07 3.49
CA SER A 160 11.14 7.28 4.15
C SER A 160 11.53 8.36 3.15
N PHE A 161 12.02 7.96 1.96
CA PHE A 161 12.54 8.86 0.93
C PHE A 161 11.81 8.73 -0.41
N THR A 162 11.21 7.58 -0.67
CA THR A 162 10.51 7.20 -1.89
C THR A 162 9.02 7.17 -1.59
N SER A 163 8.29 8.09 -2.20
CA SER A 163 6.83 8.13 -2.11
C SER A 163 6.21 7.11 -3.06
N GLY A 164 4.97 6.69 -2.79
CA GLY A 164 4.24 5.87 -3.76
C GLY A 164 3.98 6.61 -5.08
N ILE A 165 4.04 7.94 -5.11
CA ILE A 165 3.99 8.72 -6.36
C ILE A 165 5.24 8.48 -7.20
N ASP A 166 6.42 8.45 -6.57
CA ASP A 166 7.68 8.15 -7.26
C ASP A 166 7.63 6.74 -7.87
N VAL A 167 7.13 5.77 -7.10
CA VAL A 167 6.92 4.39 -7.56
C VAL A 167 5.95 4.34 -8.74
N MET A 168 4.78 4.97 -8.63
CA MET A 168 3.79 5.01 -9.72
C MET A 168 4.32 5.70 -10.97
N SER A 169 5.15 6.74 -10.82
CA SER A 169 5.76 7.43 -11.96
C SER A 169 6.80 6.57 -12.67
N ALA A 170 7.48 5.68 -11.96
CA ALA A 170 8.46 4.76 -12.54
C ALA A 170 7.82 3.56 -13.28
N LEU A 171 6.54 3.28 -13.03
CA LEU A 171 5.78 2.20 -13.70
C LEU A 171 5.15 2.62 -15.03
N ASN A 172 5.11 3.92 -15.35
CA ASN A 172 4.54 4.46 -16.59
C ASN A 172 5.61 4.69 -17.66
#